data_AF-A0A7J9PW59-F1
#
_entry.id   AF-A0A7J9PW59-F1
#
_cell.length_a   1.000
_cell.length_b   1.000
_cell.length_c   1.000
_cell.angle_alpha   90.00
_cell.angle_beta   90.00
_cell.angle_gamma   90.00
#
_symmetry.space_group_name_H-M   'P 1'
#
loop_
_entity.id
_entity.type
_entity.pdbx_description
1 polymer ?
#
loop_
_entity_poly.entity_id
_entity_poly.type
_entity_poly.pdbx_seq_one_letter_code
_entity_poly.pdbx_strand_id
1 'polypeptide(L)'
;MDILEPEKDEDTGLAGAIDRILDKGLVINADITVSVSGVELLGIKIRAALASFETAAKYGLEFPSGTNISTGAWKEATVEKETCPQCGKRVSVEELLNNSCPWCGWVSASAKTKVAVKRKAVA
;
A
#
# COMPACT_ATOMS: atom_id res chain seq x y z
N MET A 1 28.64 14.70 24.56
CA MET A 1 27.48 15.32 23.87
C MET A 1 26.84 14.23 23.04
N ASP A 2 25.96 13.45 23.66
CA ASP A 2 25.09 12.53 22.95
C ASP A 2 23.97 13.37 22.34
N ILE A 3 24.06 13.50 21.02
CA ILE A 3 23.03 14.05 20.16
C ILE A 3 21.83 13.12 20.25
N LEU A 4 20.77 13.57 20.91
CA LEU A 4 19.45 12.95 20.81
C LEU A 4 19.01 13.07 19.34
N GLU A 5 19.17 12.00 18.57
CA GLU A 5 18.50 11.88 17.29
C GLU A 5 16.98 11.85 17.56
N PRO A 6 16.18 12.67 16.87
CA PRO A 6 14.74 12.61 17.01
C PRO A 6 14.25 11.26 16.48
N GLU A 7 13.96 10.33 17.38
CA GLU A 7 13.25 9.10 17.05
C GLU A 7 11.82 9.51 16.69
N LYS A 8 11.52 9.50 15.39
CA LYS A 8 10.19 9.81 14.89
C LYS A 8 9.31 8.60 15.25
N ASP A 9 8.65 8.67 16.41
CA ASP A 9 7.57 7.75 16.80
C ASP A 9 6.39 7.93 15.83
N GLU A 10 6.53 7.44 14.60
CA GLU A 10 5.51 7.59 13.54
C GLU A 10 4.29 6.69 13.81
N ASP A 11 4.46 5.66 14.63
CA ASP A 11 3.55 4.51 14.70
C ASP A 11 2.45 4.61 15.76
N THR A 12 2.52 5.57 16.68
CA THR A 12 1.62 5.67 17.84
C THR A 12 0.63 6.83 17.78
N GLY A 13 0.77 7.73 16.79
CA GLY A 13 -0.08 8.91 16.62
C GLY A 13 -1.16 8.81 15.53
N LEU A 14 -1.83 9.93 15.26
CA LEU A 14 -2.82 10.05 14.16
C LEU A 14 -2.21 9.74 12.79
N ALA A 15 -0.95 10.12 12.58
CA ALA A 15 -0.22 9.83 11.34
C ALA A 15 -0.13 8.31 11.09
N GLY A 16 0.39 7.54 12.07
CA GLY A 16 0.43 6.08 11.98
C GLY A 16 -0.95 5.43 11.85
N ALA A 17 -2.00 6.01 12.44
CA ALA A 17 -3.37 5.53 12.25
C ALA A 17 -3.87 5.75 10.81
N ILE A 18 -3.60 6.92 10.22
CA ILE A 18 -3.94 7.21 8.82
C ILE A 18 -3.16 6.29 7.89
N ASP A 19 -1.85 6.11 8.11
CA ASP A 19 -1.03 5.22 7.29
C ASP A 19 -1.56 3.78 7.30
N ARG A 20 -1.94 3.27 8.48
CA ARG A 20 -2.57 1.94 8.59
C ARG A 20 -3.90 1.85 7.85
N ILE A 21 -4.74 2.88 7.95
CA ILE A 21 -6.03 2.93 7.22
C ILE A 21 -5.79 2.95 5.71
N LEU A 22 -4.82 3.73 5.23
CA LEU A 22 -4.52 3.82 3.80
C LEU A 22 -3.86 2.55 3.26
N ASP A 23 -2.99 1.90 4.03
CA ASP A 23 -2.32 0.67 3.61
C ASP A 23 -3.23 -0.55 3.65
N LYS A 24 -3.96 -0.75 4.75
CA LYS A 24 -4.80 -1.95 4.96
C LYS A 24 -6.23 -1.78 4.47
N GLY A 25 -6.73 -0.54 4.42
CA GLY A 25 -8.12 -0.23 4.14
C GLY A 25 -9.00 -0.22 5.40
N LEU A 26 -10.08 0.57 5.36
CA LEU A 26 -11.13 0.67 6.39
C LEU A 26 -12.50 0.62 5.71
N VAL A 27 -13.39 -0.25 6.20
CA VAL A 27 -14.78 -0.34 5.73
C VAL A 27 -15.72 0.20 6.80
N ILE A 28 -16.53 1.18 6.42
CA ILE A 28 -17.52 1.85 7.28
C ILE A 28 -18.91 1.42 6.85
N ASN A 29 -19.66 0.83 7.77
CA ASN A 29 -21.09 0.56 7.62
C ASN A 29 -21.86 1.57 8.47
N ALA A 30 -22.71 2.37 7.85
CA ALA A 30 -23.54 3.35 8.53
C ALA A 30 -25.01 3.19 8.11
N ASP A 31 -25.92 3.44 9.03
CA ASP A 31 -27.36 3.48 8.80
C ASP A 31 -27.86 4.86 9.25
N ILE A 32 -28.60 5.54 8.38
CA ILE A 32 -29.17 6.87 8.63
C ILE A 32 -30.67 6.76 8.56
N THR A 33 -31.35 7.05 9.67
CA THR A 33 -32.81 7.04 9.76
C THR A 33 -33.34 8.47 9.88
N VAL A 34 -34.31 8.83 9.04
CA VAL A 34 -35.06 10.09 9.12
C VAL A 34 -36.47 9.77 9.61
N SER A 35 -36.85 10.35 10.74
CA SER A 35 -38.15 10.13 11.38
C SER A 35 -38.85 11.47 11.68
N VAL A 36 -40.17 11.50 11.50
CA VAL A 36 -41.03 12.66 11.77
C VAL A 36 -42.23 12.19 12.57
N SER A 37 -42.56 12.89 13.66
CA SER A 37 -43.71 12.55 14.51
C SER A 37 -43.73 11.09 15.02
N GLY A 38 -42.55 10.50 15.25
CA GLY A 38 -42.43 9.14 15.77
C GLY A 38 -42.61 8.03 14.74
N VAL A 39 -42.76 8.35 13.45
CA VAL A 39 -42.72 7.37 12.34
C VAL A 39 -41.43 7.51 11.54
N GLU A 40 -40.80 6.38 11.21
CA GLU A 40 -39.61 6.31 10.36
C GLU A 40 -40.02 6.49 8.89
N LEU A 41 -39.49 7.53 8.24
CA LEU A 41 -39.81 7.85 6.85
C LEU A 41 -38.78 7.30 5.86
N LEU A 42 -37.50 7.31 6.24
CA LEU A 42 -36.42 6.92 5.35
C LEU A 42 -35.27 6.29 6.14
N GLY A 43 -34.83 5.11 5.71
CA GLY A 43 -33.59 4.47 6.18
C GLY A 43 -32.60 4.35 5.02
N ILE A 44 -31.40 4.91 5.19
CA ILE A 44 -30.31 4.84 4.21
C ILE A 44 -29.19 3.99 4.78
N LYS A 45 -28.87 2.90 4.10
CA LYS A 45 -27.70 2.05 4.40
C LYS A 45 -26.52 2.47 3.54
N ILE A 46 -25.45 2.90 4.18
CA ILE A 46 -24.22 3.33 3.52
C ILE A 46 -23.12 2.32 3.85
N ARG A 47 -22.43 1.85 2.81
CA ARG A 47 -21.17 1.11 2.93
C ARG A 47 -20.10 1.90 2.19
N ALA A 48 -19.10 2.37 2.92
CA ALA A 48 -17.98 3.13 2.37
C ALA A 48 -16.67 2.40 2.65
N ALA A 49 -15.74 2.41 1.70
CA ALA A 49 -14.39 1.91 1.90
C ALA A 49 -13.40 3.07 1.74
N LEU A 50 -12.46 3.19 2.67
CA LEU A 50 -11.33 4.13 2.63
C LEU A 50 -10.05 3.31 2.50
N ALA A 51 -9.28 3.53 1.45
CA ALA A 51 -8.01 2.84 1.22
C ALA A 51 -7.14 3.67 0.26
N SER A 52 -5.85 3.33 0.17
CA SER A 52 -4.98 3.84 -0.89
C SER A 52 -5.45 3.36 -2.27
N PHE A 53 -5.01 4.04 -3.33
CA PHE A 53 -5.31 3.61 -4.70
C PHE A 53 -4.79 2.20 -5.01
N GLU A 54 -3.58 1.87 -4.55
CA GLU A 54 -2.97 0.53 -4.71
C GLU A 54 -3.80 -0.54 -3.99
N THR A 55 -4.18 -0.30 -2.73
CA THR A 55 -5.04 -1.20 -1.95
C THR A 55 -6.42 -1.35 -2.59
N ALA A 56 -7.04 -0.24 -3.02
CA ALA A 56 -8.35 -0.26 -3.66
C ALA A 56 -8.33 -1.02 -5.00
N ALA A 57 -7.29 -0.84 -5.82
CA ALA A 57 -7.10 -1.60 -7.05
C ALA A 57 -6.87 -3.09 -6.78
N LYS A 58 -6.06 -3.44 -5.78
CA LYS A 58 -5.80 -4.83 -5.37
C LYS A 58 -7.06 -5.59 -4.98
N TYR A 59 -7.99 -4.92 -4.28
CA TYR A 59 -9.25 -5.51 -3.84
C TYR A 59 -10.41 -5.33 -4.84
N GLY A 60 -10.17 -4.74 -6.01
CA GLY A 60 -11.16 -4.61 -7.07
C GLY A 60 -12.30 -3.63 -6.75
N LEU A 61 -12.01 -2.53 -6.03
CA LEU A 61 -13.00 -1.47 -5.82
C LEU A 61 -13.28 -0.72 -7.12
N GLU A 62 -14.55 -0.50 -7.42
CA GLU A 62 -14.99 0.24 -8.60
C GLU A 62 -14.84 1.75 -8.36
N PHE A 63 -14.12 2.43 -9.25
CA PHE A 63 -13.84 3.86 -9.13
C PHE A 63 -14.88 4.70 -9.89
N PRO A 64 -15.26 5.89 -9.37
CA PRO A 64 -16.16 6.79 -10.08
C PRO A 64 -15.65 7.19 -11.46
N SER A 65 -16.58 7.38 -12.40
CA SER A 65 -16.29 7.88 -13.75
C SER A 65 -15.68 9.29 -13.68
N GLY A 66 -14.41 9.42 -14.09
CA GLY A 66 -13.64 10.67 -14.01
C GLY A 66 -12.22 10.48 -13.49
N THR A 67 -11.94 9.34 -12.87
CA THR A 67 -10.58 8.95 -12.53
C THR A 67 -9.87 8.35 -13.74
N ASN A 68 -8.73 8.92 -14.13
CA ASN A 68 -7.99 8.54 -15.34
C ASN A 68 -7.16 7.25 -15.14
N ILE A 69 -7.84 6.10 -15.09
CA ILE A 69 -7.25 4.77 -14.81
C ILE A 69 -6.16 4.34 -15.83
N SER A 70 -6.03 5.03 -16.97
CA SER A 70 -5.04 4.75 -18.01
C SER A 70 -3.70 5.51 -17.87
N THR A 71 -3.52 6.34 -16.84
CA THR A 71 -2.26 7.08 -16.64
C THR A 71 -1.16 6.15 -16.13
N GLY A 72 0.13 6.39 -16.46
CA GLY A 72 1.25 5.52 -16.04
C GLY A 72 1.29 5.18 -14.54
N ALA A 73 0.85 6.14 -13.71
CA ALA A 73 0.68 5.99 -12.26
C ALA A 73 -0.23 4.81 -11.85
N TRP A 74 -1.19 4.41 -12.69
CA TRP A 74 -2.09 3.28 -12.43
C TRP A 74 -1.43 1.93 -12.69
N LYS A 75 -0.59 1.83 -13.73
CA LYS A 75 0.21 0.62 -13.94
C LYS A 75 1.16 0.41 -12.76
N GLU A 76 1.75 1.48 -12.22
CA GLU A 76 2.64 1.45 -11.06
C GLU A 76 1.95 1.17 -9.72
N ALA A 77 0.64 1.43 -9.59
CA ALA A 77 -0.15 1.06 -8.43
C ALA A 77 -0.55 -0.43 -8.42
N THR A 78 -0.56 -1.09 -9.58
CA THR A 78 -0.81 -2.54 -9.69
C THR A 78 0.46 -3.37 -9.49
N VAL A 79 1.64 -2.77 -9.61
CA VAL A 79 2.91 -3.47 -9.38
C VAL A 79 3.00 -3.85 -7.91
N GLU A 80 3.05 -5.15 -7.61
CA GLU A 80 3.20 -5.64 -6.25
C GLU A 80 4.51 -5.15 -5.64
N LYS A 81 4.41 -4.38 -4.56
CA LYS A 81 5.55 -3.85 -3.80
C LYS A 81 5.70 -4.60 -2.48
N GLU A 82 6.94 -4.85 -2.12
CA GLU A 82 7.32 -5.42 -0.83
C GLU A 82 8.33 -4.53 -0.12
N THR A 83 8.33 -4.64 1.20
CA THR A 83 9.25 -3.91 2.06
C THR A 83 10.61 -4.61 2.09
N CYS A 84 11.68 -3.89 1.73
CA CYS A 84 13.03 -4.43 1.85
C CYS A 84 13.35 -4.73 3.33
N PRO A 85 13.83 -5.95 3.66
CA PRO A 85 14.08 -6.35 5.05
C PRO A 85 15.27 -5.62 5.69
N GLN A 86 16.15 -4.99 4.90
CA GLN A 86 17.32 -4.28 5.41
C GLN A 86 17.07 -2.79 5.66
N CYS A 87 16.29 -2.12 4.81
CA CYS A 87 16.12 -0.66 4.87
C CYS A 87 14.67 -0.18 5.05
N GLY A 88 13.69 -1.09 5.10
CA GLY A 88 12.30 -0.74 5.35
C GLY A 88 11.58 -0.01 4.21
N LYS A 89 12.23 0.22 3.06
CA LYS A 89 11.63 0.92 1.92
C LYS A 89 10.86 -0.04 1.01
N ARG A 90 9.73 0.42 0.45
CA ARG A 90 8.88 -0.34 -0.48
C ARG A 90 9.43 -0.30 -1.90
N VAL A 91 9.86 -1.45 -2.42
CA VAL A 91 10.30 -1.64 -3.81
C VAL A 91 9.35 -2.62 -4.49
N SER A 92 9.27 -2.63 -5.82
CA SER A 92 8.63 -3.73 -6.56
C SER A 92 9.25 -5.09 -6.21
N VAL A 93 8.40 -6.11 -6.06
CA VAL A 93 8.77 -7.50 -5.75
C VAL A 93 9.74 -8.05 -6.79
N GLU A 94 9.50 -7.75 -8.06
CA GLU A 94 10.33 -8.18 -9.18
C GLU A 94 11.76 -7.66 -9.06
N GLU A 95 11.94 -6.41 -8.64
CA GLU A 95 13.25 -5.77 -8.47
C GLU A 95 14.01 -6.39 -7.30
N LEU A 96 13.33 -6.68 -6.19
CA LEU A 96 13.91 -7.33 -5.01
C LEU A 96 14.33 -8.78 -5.28
N LEU A 97 13.53 -9.51 -6.06
CA LEU A 97 13.78 -10.92 -6.38
C LEU A 97 14.81 -11.12 -7.49
N ASN A 98 14.88 -10.22 -8.47
CA ASN A 98 15.70 -10.41 -9.66
C ASN A 98 16.99 -9.59 -9.67
N ASN A 99 16.96 -8.39 -9.11
CA ASN A 99 18.09 -7.46 -9.14
C ASN A 99 18.65 -7.30 -7.71
N SER A 100 18.36 -6.16 -7.09
CA SER A 100 18.81 -5.75 -5.76
C SER A 100 18.01 -4.54 -5.34
N CYS A 101 17.84 -4.30 -4.05
CA CYS A 101 17.17 -3.11 -3.54
C CYS A 101 17.91 -1.84 -4.01
N PRO A 102 17.27 -0.91 -4.77
CA PRO A 102 17.92 0.29 -5.31
C PRO A 102 18.40 1.28 -4.24
N TRP A 103 17.89 1.18 -3.01
CA TRP A 103 18.22 2.12 -1.94
C TRP A 103 19.40 1.70 -1.06
N CYS A 104 19.55 0.39 -0.79
CA CYS A 104 20.57 -0.11 0.14
C CYS A 104 21.47 -1.19 -0.47
N GLY A 105 21.18 -1.65 -1.69
CA GLY A 105 21.94 -2.71 -2.35
C GLY A 105 21.68 -4.12 -1.82
N TRP A 106 20.65 -4.32 -0.99
CA TRP A 106 20.29 -5.66 -0.49
C TRP A 106 19.96 -6.62 -1.65
N VAL A 107 20.46 -7.85 -1.58
CA VAL A 107 20.29 -8.87 -2.62
C VAL A 107 19.65 -10.13 -2.03
N SER A 108 18.52 -10.55 -2.62
CA SER A 108 17.84 -11.79 -2.23
C SER A 108 18.66 -13.04 -2.57
N ALA A 109 18.38 -14.15 -1.88
CA ALA A 109 19.03 -15.44 -2.18
C ALA A 109 18.76 -15.89 -3.64
N SER A 110 17.55 -15.61 -4.13
CA SER A 110 17.15 -15.85 -5.52
C SER A 110 17.97 -15.05 -6.52
N ALA A 111 18.18 -13.75 -6.27
CA ALA A 111 19.01 -12.91 -7.12
C ALA A 111 20.48 -13.35 -7.14
N LYS A 112 21.05 -13.71 -5.98
CA LYS A 112 22.43 -14.24 -5.91
C LYS A 112 22.62 -15.48 -6.78
N THR A 113 21.65 -16.39 -6.75
CA THR A 113 21.69 -17.63 -7.54
C THR A 113 21.64 -17.35 -9.05
N LYS A 114 20.77 -16.43 -9.49
CA LYS A 114 20.70 -16.03 -10.91
C LYS A 114 22.00 -15.39 -11.41
N VAL A 115 22.62 -14.54 -10.60
CA VAL A 115 23.93 -13.93 -10.93
C VAL A 115 25.03 -14.99 -11.04
N ALA A 116 25.03 -16.01 -10.17
CA ALA A 116 25.98 -17.12 -10.23
C ALA A 116 25.81 -17.98 -11.49
N VAL A 117 24.57 -18.28 -11.88
CA VAL A 117 24.28 -19.00 -13.14
C VAL A 117 24.73 -18.20 -14.36
N LYS A 118 24.43 -16.89 -14.38
CA LYS A 118 24.81 -16.00 -15.50
C LYS A 118 26.33 -15.94 -15.69
N ARG A 119 27.12 -15.94 -14.61
CA ARG A 119 28.59 -15.97 -14.69
C ARG A 119 29.14 -17.29 -15.23
N LYS A 120 28.48 -18.42 -14.97
CA LYS A 120 28.91 -19.75 -15.41
C LYS A 120 28.57 -20.04 -16.87
N ALA A 121 27.63 -19.30 -17.47
CA ALA A 121 27.24 -19.44 -18.88
C ALA A 121 28.07 -18.55 -19.83
N VAL A 122 28.88 -17.63 -19.29
CA VAL A 122 29.74 -16.70 -20.05
C VAL A 122 31.22 -17.12 -20.01
N ALA A 123 31.54 -18.16 -19.22
CA ALA A 123 32.85 -18.80 -19.15
C ALA A 123 32.85 -20.09 -19.98
#